data_AF-A0A948BME2-F1
#
_entry.id   AF-A0A948BME2-F1
#
_cell.length_a   1.000
_cell.length_b   1.000
_cell.length_c   1.000
_cell.angle_alpha   90.00
_cell.angle_beta   90.00
_cell.angle_gamma   90.00
#
_symmetry.space_group_name_H-M   'P 1'
#
loop_
_entity.id
_entity.type
_entity.pdbx_description
1 polymer ?
#
loop_
_entity_poly.entity_id
_entity_poly.type
_entity_poly.pdbx_seq_one_letter_code
_entity_poly.pdbx_strand_id
1 'polypeptide(L)'
;MYKWVLSPPVVFLIVLIFSFLLSYLFSIFSFKGAKKTEGKGEPYACGEEDYDHMAQPDYSLFFPFAFFFTIAHVSVLMLTTVPIESIKILVMALIYITAVLVGLAIFLRR
;
A
#
# COMPACT_ATOMS: atom_id res chain seq x y z
N MET A 1 -33.76 4.42 -2.69
CA MET A 1 -33.47 3.45 -3.77
C MET A 1 -32.05 3.57 -4.36
N TYR A 2 -31.21 4.50 -3.91
CA TYR A 2 -29.85 4.76 -4.46
C TYR A 2 -28.68 4.38 -3.52
N LYS A 3 -28.95 3.80 -2.34
CA LYS A 3 -27.92 3.50 -1.32
C LYS A 3 -26.84 2.53 -1.80
N TRP A 4 -27.14 1.66 -2.76
CA TRP A 4 -26.18 0.68 -3.31
C TRP A 4 -25.06 1.35 -4.12
N VAL A 5 -25.36 2.45 -4.82
CA VAL A 5 -24.38 3.20 -5.60
C VAL A 5 -23.37 3.90 -4.69
N LEU A 6 -23.78 4.31 -3.48
CA LEU A 6 -22.91 4.92 -2.48
C LEU A 6 -22.16 3.90 -1.60
N SER A 7 -22.27 2.59 -1.87
CA SER A 7 -21.48 1.63 -1.12
C SER A 7 -19.99 1.81 -1.45
N PRO A 8 -19.08 1.75 -0.44
CA PRO A 8 -17.65 2.02 -0.67
C PRO A 8 -17.02 1.22 -1.83
N PRO A 9 -17.32 -0.08 -2.01
CA PRO A 9 -16.76 -0.84 -3.14
C PRO A 9 -17.24 -0.33 -4.50
N VAL A 10 -18.52 0.05 -4.62
CA VAL A 10 -19.09 0.52 -5.88
C VAL A 10 -18.52 1.89 -6.25
N VAL A 11 -18.44 2.81 -5.27
CA VAL A 11 -17.83 4.13 -5.48
C VAL A 11 -16.37 3.99 -5.90
N PHE A 12 -15.60 3.12 -5.22
CA PHE A 12 -14.21 2.85 -5.58
C PHE A 12 -14.07 2.37 -7.03
N LEU A 13 -14.89 1.41 -7.46
CA LEU A 13 -14.86 0.91 -8.83
C LEU A 13 -15.22 1.99 -9.86
N ILE A 14 -16.24 2.81 -9.59
CA ILE A 14 -16.63 3.90 -10.48
C ILE A 14 -15.48 4.89 -10.64
N VAL A 15 -14.85 5.31 -9.53
CA VAL A 15 -13.72 6.25 -9.56
C VAL A 15 -12.52 5.63 -10.27
N LEU A 16 -12.19 4.36 -10.00
CA LEU A 16 -11.08 3.66 -10.64
C LEU A 16 -11.27 3.60 -12.15
N ILE A 17 -12.45 3.17 -12.61
CA ILE A 17 -12.78 3.09 -14.05
C ILE A 17 -12.69 4.47 -14.68
N PHE A 18 -13.24 5.49 -14.02
CA PHE A 18 -13.18 6.87 -14.49
C PHE A 18 -11.73 7.37 -14.61
N SER A 19 -10.90 7.15 -13.60
CA SER A 19 -9.47 7.50 -13.62
C SER A 19 -8.72 6.77 -14.74
N PHE A 20 -9.02 5.50 -14.99
CA PHE A 20 -8.40 4.73 -16.06
C PHE A 20 -8.79 5.25 -17.44
N LEU A 21 -10.08 5.55 -17.65
CA LEU A 21 -10.59 6.16 -18.88
C LEU A 21 -9.93 7.52 -19.15
N LEU A 22 -9.81 8.34 -18.10
CA LEU A 22 -9.18 9.66 -18.21
C LEU A 22 -7.68 9.54 -18.53
N SER A 23 -6.98 8.61 -17.86
CA SER A 23 -5.58 8.29 -18.15
C SER A 23 -5.39 7.81 -19.59
N TYR A 24 -6.29 6.97 -20.09
CA TYR A 24 -6.25 6.49 -21.47
C TYR A 24 -6.49 7.63 -22.47
N LEU A 25 -7.52 8.45 -22.21
CA LEU A 25 -7.84 9.59 -23.06
C LEU A 25 -6.67 10.58 -23.14
N PHE A 26 -6.04 10.91 -22.01
CA PHE A 26 -4.88 11.78 -21.98
C PHE A 26 -3.62 11.14 -22.57
N SER A 27 -3.46 9.82 -22.48
CA SER A 27 -2.37 9.11 -23.15
C SER A 27 -2.45 9.23 -24.68
N ILE A 28 -3.65 9.36 -25.27
CA ILE A 28 -3.80 9.62 -26.71
C ILE A 28 -3.19 10.96 -27.11
N PHE A 29 -3.37 11.98 -26.28
CA PHE A 29 -2.80 13.32 -26.48
C PHE A 29 -1.33 13.43 -26.06
N SER A 30 -0.81 12.43 -25.35
CA SER A 30 0.58 12.44 -24.89
C SER A 30 1.57 12.35 -26.06
N PHE A 31 2.72 13.01 -25.93
CA PHE A 31 3.78 12.96 -26.93
C PHE A 31 4.34 11.54 -27.04
N LYS A 32 4.06 10.88 -28.15
CA LYS A 32 4.65 9.58 -28.50
C LYS A 32 5.96 9.85 -29.22
N GLY A 33 7.07 9.88 -28.48
CA GLY A 33 8.40 10.20 -29.03
C GLY A 33 8.71 9.46 -30.33
N ALA A 34 9.12 10.22 -31.35
CA ALA A 34 9.47 9.71 -32.66
C ALA A 34 10.84 9.00 -32.60
N LYS A 35 10.82 7.71 -32.91
CA LYS A 35 11.93 6.73 -32.90
C LYS A 35 12.34 6.18 -31.53
N LYS A 36 12.60 4.87 -31.52
CA LYS A 36 13.33 4.19 -30.45
C LYS A 36 14.80 4.57 -30.63
N THR A 37 15.33 5.38 -29.72
CA THR A 37 16.78 5.62 -29.62
C THR A 37 17.44 4.38 -29.02
N GLU A 38 18.72 4.15 -29.31
CA GLU A 38 19.52 3.16 -28.56
C GLU A 38 19.44 3.48 -27.06
N GLY A 39 19.29 2.44 -26.22
CA GLY A 39 19.07 2.57 -24.78
C GLY A 39 17.62 2.87 -24.34
N LYS A 40 16.67 3.10 -25.26
CA LYS A 40 15.28 3.40 -24.87
C LYS A 40 14.58 2.17 -24.28
N GLY A 41 14.43 2.17 -22.97
CA GLY A 41 13.80 1.08 -22.21
C GLY A 41 14.79 0.18 -21.48
N GLU A 42 16.09 0.46 -21.61
CA GLU A 42 17.12 -0.19 -20.81
C GLU A 42 17.19 0.45 -19.41
N PRO A 43 17.51 -0.33 -18.36
CA PRO A 43 17.74 0.22 -17.02
C PRO A 43 18.84 1.27 -17.04
N TYR A 44 18.67 2.30 -16.20
CA TYR A 44 19.72 3.31 -16.03
C TYR A 44 20.87 2.72 -15.21
N ALA A 45 21.99 2.44 -15.87
CA ALA A 45 23.18 1.83 -15.26
C ALA A 45 24.40 2.76 -15.23
N CYS A 46 24.18 4.08 -15.14
CA CYS A 46 25.26 5.06 -15.07
C CYS A 46 26.29 4.99 -16.22
N GLY A 47 25.93 4.41 -17.38
CA GLY A 47 26.81 4.22 -18.53
C GLY A 47 27.53 2.87 -18.60
N GLU A 48 27.26 1.94 -17.68
CA GLU A 48 27.77 0.56 -17.71
C GLU A 48 26.95 -0.31 -18.69
N GLU A 49 27.63 -1.11 -19.52
CA GLU A 49 26.99 -1.98 -20.52
C GLU A 49 26.78 -3.42 -20.04
N ASP A 50 27.60 -3.91 -19.10
CA ASP A 50 27.57 -5.28 -18.59
C ASP A 50 27.28 -5.30 -17.08
N TYR A 51 26.00 -5.22 -16.73
CA TYR A 51 25.51 -5.26 -15.36
C TYR A 51 24.39 -6.28 -15.18
N ASP A 52 24.26 -6.81 -13.96
CA ASP A 52 23.17 -7.72 -13.63
C ASP A 52 21.84 -6.94 -13.55
N HIS A 53 21.00 -7.14 -14.56
CA HIS A 53 19.69 -6.50 -14.68
C HIS A 53 18.69 -6.99 -13.61
N MET A 54 19.02 -8.07 -12.91
CA MET A 54 18.20 -8.68 -11.86
C MET A 54 18.89 -8.65 -10.49
N ALA A 55 19.92 -7.81 -10.31
CA ALA A 55 20.53 -7.61 -9.01
C ALA A 55 19.46 -7.19 -7.99
N GLN A 56 19.21 -8.04 -7.01
CA GLN A 56 18.27 -7.75 -5.91
C GLN A 56 19.05 -7.18 -4.73
N PRO A 57 18.82 -5.92 -4.34
CA PRO A 57 19.38 -5.39 -3.12
C PRO A 57 18.94 -6.21 -1.91
N ASP A 58 19.80 -6.33 -0.90
CA ASP A 58 19.40 -6.95 0.35
C ASP A 58 18.44 -6.02 1.11
N TYR A 59 17.17 -6.45 1.20
CA TYR A 59 16.11 -5.76 1.94
C TYR A 59 15.89 -6.36 3.34
N SER A 60 16.81 -7.19 3.84
CA SER A 60 16.75 -7.76 5.19
C SER A 60 16.52 -6.69 6.27
N LEU A 61 17.15 -5.51 6.12
CA LEU A 61 16.98 -4.37 7.02
C LEU A 61 15.59 -3.72 6.94
N PHE A 62 14.88 -3.86 5.81
CA PHE A 62 13.54 -3.30 5.63
C PHE A 62 12.45 -4.24 6.15
N PHE A 63 12.72 -5.54 6.21
CA PHE A 63 11.76 -6.56 6.62
C PHE A 63 11.10 -6.29 8.00
N PRO A 64 11.83 -5.88 9.06
CA PRO A 64 11.21 -5.55 10.34
C PRO A 64 10.21 -4.39 10.25
N PHE A 65 10.48 -3.39 9.43
CA PHE A 65 9.57 -2.24 9.25
C PHE A 65 8.28 -2.64 8.53
N ALA A 66 8.39 -3.47 7.50
CA ALA A 66 7.21 -4.00 6.80
C ALA A 66 6.33 -4.82 7.76
N PHE A 67 6.94 -5.68 8.57
CA PHE A 67 6.20 -6.52 9.52
C PHE A 67 5.56 -5.71 10.65
N PHE A 68 6.29 -4.73 11.19
CA PHE A 68 5.74 -3.76 12.15
C PHE A 68 4.51 -3.06 11.59
N PHE A 69 4.63 -2.53 10.36
CA PHE A 69 3.54 -1.83 9.69
C PHE A 69 2.31 -2.74 9.50
N THR A 70 2.50 -3.97 9.03
CA THR A 70 1.39 -4.92 8.84
C THR A 70 0.65 -5.21 10.14
N ILE A 71 1.36 -5.52 11.22
CA ILE A 71 0.72 -5.78 12.53
C ILE A 71 0.00 -4.54 13.02
N ALA A 72 0.68 -3.39 13.04
CA ALA A 72 0.09 -2.14 13.52
C ALA A 72 -1.16 -1.77 12.71
N HIS A 73 -1.11 -1.92 11.38
CA HIS A 73 -2.22 -1.60 10.48
C HIS A 73 -3.45 -2.48 10.75
N VAL A 74 -3.28 -3.80 10.82
CA VAL A 74 -4.38 -4.73 11.10
C VAL A 74 -4.94 -4.51 12.51
N SER A 75 -4.08 -4.21 13.49
CA SER A 75 -4.53 -3.95 14.85
C SER A 75 -5.35 -2.67 14.98
N VAL A 76 -4.94 -1.60 14.31
CA VAL A 76 -5.72 -0.36 14.26
C VAL A 76 -7.03 -0.58 13.51
N LEU A 77 -7.03 -1.31 12.40
CA LEU A 77 -8.24 -1.68 11.68
C LEU A 77 -9.23 -2.40 12.62
N MET A 78 -8.77 -3.45 13.32
CA MET A 78 -9.59 -4.16 14.30
C MET A 78 -10.15 -3.21 15.35
N LEU A 79 -9.31 -2.38 15.98
CA LEU A 79 -9.72 -1.43 17.01
C LEU A 79 -10.80 -0.45 16.52
N THR A 80 -10.63 0.10 15.31
CA THR A 80 -11.56 1.07 14.73
C THR A 80 -12.90 0.48 14.30
N THR A 81 -12.96 -0.84 14.07
CA THR A 81 -14.20 -1.54 13.70
C THR A 81 -15.05 -1.95 14.89
N VAL A 82 -14.52 -1.89 16.13
CA VAL A 82 -15.26 -2.27 17.33
C VAL A 82 -16.30 -1.20 17.69
N PRO A 83 -17.59 -1.53 17.80
CA PRO A 83 -18.61 -0.57 18.23
C PRO A 83 -18.49 -0.28 19.74
N ILE A 84 -18.35 0.99 20.11
CA ILE A 84 -18.20 1.41 21.51
C ILE A 84 -19.59 1.56 22.15
N GLU A 85 -20.26 0.43 22.37
CA GLU A 85 -21.62 0.40 22.93
C GLU A 85 -21.65 0.13 24.44
N SER A 86 -20.57 -0.43 24.99
CA SER A 86 -20.51 -0.77 26.41
C SER A 86 -19.11 -0.61 27.01
N ILE A 87 -19.08 -0.37 28.33
CA ILE A 87 -17.83 -0.27 29.11
C ILE A 87 -17.01 -1.57 29.02
N LYS A 88 -17.65 -2.74 28.95
CA LYS A 88 -16.96 -4.03 28.81
C LYS A 88 -16.17 -4.12 27.50
N ILE A 89 -16.78 -3.66 26.40
CA ILE A 89 -16.12 -3.63 25.08
C ILE A 89 -14.95 -2.64 25.09
N LEU A 90 -15.11 -1.47 25.72
CA LEU A 90 -14.04 -0.50 25.88
C LEU A 90 -12.84 -1.08 26.65
N VAL A 91 -13.08 -1.78 27.74
CA VAL A 91 -12.01 -2.44 28.52
C VAL A 91 -11.30 -3.51 27.69
N MET A 92 -12.05 -4.31 26.92
CA MET A 92 -11.47 -5.32 26.02
C MET A 92 -10.62 -4.69 24.91
N ALA A 93 -11.08 -3.59 24.32
CA ALA A 93 -10.33 -2.83 23.33
C ALA A 93 -9.02 -2.25 23.90
N LEU A 94 -9.05 -1.77 25.15
CA LEU A 94 -7.87 -1.27 25.85
C LEU A 94 -6.84 -2.38 26.10
N ILE A 95 -7.29 -3.53 26.61
CA ILE A 95 -6.43 -4.70 26.84
C ILE A 95 -5.80 -5.15 25.51
N TYR A 96 -6.60 -5.20 24.44
CA TYR A 96 -6.14 -5.56 23.10
C TYR A 96 -5.02 -4.63 22.61
N ILE A 97 -5.21 -3.31 22.65
CA ILE A 97 -4.18 -2.38 22.18
C ILE A 97 -2.92 -2.41 23.05
N THR A 98 -3.06 -2.59 24.37
CA THR A 98 -1.89 -2.76 25.25
C THR A 98 -1.10 -4.02 24.88
N ALA A 99 -1.77 -5.15 24.63
CA ALA A 99 -1.11 -6.39 24.21
C ALA A 99 -0.37 -6.24 22.88
N VAL A 100 -1.00 -5.56 21.90
CA VAL A 100 -0.36 -5.27 20.60
C VAL A 100 0.88 -4.39 20.78
N LEU A 101 0.78 -3.31 21.57
CA LEU A 101 1.90 -2.41 21.83
C LEU A 101 3.08 -3.13 22.50
N VAL A 102 2.79 -4.00 23.48
CA VAL A 102 3.83 -4.84 24.11
C VAL A 102 4.45 -5.80 23.11
N GLY A 103 3.63 -6.47 22.28
CA GLY A 103 4.12 -7.37 21.24
C GLY A 103 5.03 -6.66 20.23
N LEU A 104 4.62 -5.48 19.76
CA LEU A 104 5.42 -4.65 18.86
C LEU A 104 6.71 -4.16 19.53
N ALA A 105 6.66 -3.74 20.79
CA ALA A 105 7.86 -3.31 21.53
C ALA A 105 8.87 -4.46 21.72
N ILE A 106 8.40 -5.69 21.95
CA ILE A 106 9.26 -6.87 22.03
C ILE A 106 9.86 -7.18 20.65
N PHE A 107 9.05 -7.10 19.60
CA PHE A 107 9.49 -7.34 18.23
C PHE A 107 10.59 -6.36 17.79
N LEU A 108 10.43 -5.06 18.08
CA LEU A 108 11.37 -4.00 17.72
C LEU A 108 12.66 -3.97 18.57
N ARG A 109 12.71 -4.74 19.67
CA ARG A 109 13.89 -4.83 20.53
C ARG A 109 14.91 -5.87 20.03
N ARG A 110 14.51 -6.74 19.09
CA ARG A 110 15.42 -7.63 18.38
C ARG A 110 16.02 -6.93 17.17
#